data_AF-A0A139D0X1-F1
#
_entry.id   AF-A0A139D0X1-F1
#
_cell.length_a   1.000
_cell.length_b   1.000
_cell.length_c   1.000
_cell.angle_alpha   90.00
_cell.angle_beta   90.00
_cell.angle_gamma   90.00
#
_symmetry.space_group_name_H-M   'P 1'
#
loop_
_entity.id
_entity.type
_entity.pdbx_description
1 polymer ?
#
loop_
_entity_poly.entity_id
_entity_poly.type
_entity_poly.pdbx_seq_one_letter_code
_entity_poly.pdbx_strand_id
1 'polypeptide(L)' 'GANFGGVSALLTMLNSCASGIGVVNIDNGFGAAYLASTINLQIEKARKEG' A
#
# COMPACT_ATOMS: atom_id res chain seq x y z
N GLY A 1 -7.11 -20.50 3.84
CA GLY A 1 -6.70 -19.12 3.54
C GLY A 1 -6.51 -18.30 4.79
N ALA A 2 -7.60 -17.91 5.45
CA ALA A 2 -7.57 -17.08 6.67
C ALA A 2 -6.94 -17.75 7.91
N ASN A 3 -6.90 -19.09 7.99
CA ASN A 3 -6.35 -19.85 9.12
C ASN A 3 -4.84 -19.63 9.37
N PHE A 4 -4.10 -19.05 8.42
CA PHE A 4 -2.68 -18.67 8.57
C PHE A 4 -2.51 -17.15 8.73
N GLY A 5 -3.42 -16.46 9.42
CA GLY A 5 -3.28 -15.03 9.70
C GLY A 5 -3.22 -14.16 8.44
N GLY A 6 -3.96 -14.53 7.39
CA GLY A 6 -4.07 -13.72 6.17
C GLY A 6 -2.94 -13.86 5.16
N VAL A 7 -1.99 -14.80 5.33
CA VAL A 7 -0.89 -15.04 4.37
C VAL A 7 -1.37 -15.24 2.93
N SER A 8 -2.46 -15.99 2.71
CA SER A 8 -3.01 -16.16 1.35
C SER A 8 -3.47 -14.82 0.75
N ALA A 9 -4.08 -13.95 1.56
CA ALA A 9 -4.56 -12.65 1.10
C ALA A 9 -3.37 -11.72 0.77
N LEU A 10 -2.34 -11.70 1.62
CA LEU A 10 -1.11 -10.95 1.36
C LEU A 10 -0.44 -11.39 0.05
N LEU A 11 -0.27 -12.71 -0.15
CA LEU A 11 0.34 -13.25 -1.38
C LEU A 11 -0.52 -12.97 -2.62
N THR A 12 -1.85 -13.06 -2.52
CA THR A 12 -2.74 -12.68 -3.63
C THR A 12 -2.53 -11.23 -4.03
N MET A 13 -2.47 -10.30 -3.06
CA MET A 13 -2.29 -8.88 -3.34
C MET A 13 -0.92 -8.58 -3.96
N LEU A 14 0.16 -9.17 -3.41
CA LEU A 14 1.53 -9.03 -3.92
C LEU A 14 1.69 -9.59 -5.35
N ASN A 15 0.92 -10.62 -5.72
CA ASN A 15 0.98 -11.23 -7.05
C ASN A 15 -0.05 -10.66 -8.05
N SER A 16 -0.83 -9.65 -7.69
CA SER A 16 -1.95 -9.18 -8.54
C SER A 16 -1.55 -8.42 -9.82
N CYS A 17 -0.28 -8.00 -9.94
CA CYS A 17 0.26 -7.21 -11.06
C CYS A 17 -0.50 -5.90 -11.38
N ALA A 18 -1.43 -5.46 -10.52
CA ALA A 18 -2.17 -4.23 -10.74
C ALA A 18 -1.26 -3.02 -10.50
N SER A 19 -1.22 -2.09 -11.46
CA SER A 19 -0.44 -0.85 -11.31
C SER A 19 -1.04 0.05 -10.23
N GLY A 20 -0.17 0.76 -9.52
CA GLY A 20 -0.59 1.78 -8.54
C GLY A 20 -1.11 1.24 -7.21
N ILE A 21 -0.96 -0.07 -6.94
CA ILE A 21 -1.28 -0.62 -5.62
C ILE A 21 -0.08 -0.53 -4.68
N GLY A 22 -0.34 -0.22 -3.41
CA GLY A 22 0.61 -0.38 -2.32
C GLY A 22 0.11 -1.47 -1.37
N VAL A 23 0.95 -2.46 -1.07
CA VAL A 23 0.61 -3.56 -0.16
C VAL A 23 1.37 -3.38 1.15
N VAL A 24 0.67 -3.51 2.28
CA VAL A 24 1.24 -3.50 3.62
C VAL A 24 0.89 -4.79 4.36
N ASN A 25 1.55 -5.04 5.49
CA ASN A 25 1.25 -6.18 6.35
C ASN A 25 -0.22 -6.19 6.80
N ILE A 26 -0.75 -7.39 7.10
CA ILE A 26 -2.08 -7.54 7.70
C ILE A 26 -2.14 -6.74 9.01
N ASP A 27 -3.25 -6.04 9.21
CA ASP A 27 -3.51 -5.12 10.34
C ASP A 27 -2.54 -3.93 10.47
N ASN A 28 -1.67 -3.69 9.49
CA ASN A 28 -0.77 -2.51 9.48
C ASN A 28 -1.46 -1.27 8.90
N GLY A 29 -2.53 -0.82 9.56
CA GLY A 29 -3.28 0.37 9.16
C GLY A 29 -2.45 1.67 9.22
N PHE A 30 -1.52 1.76 10.18
CA PHE A 30 -0.60 2.89 10.26
C PHE A 30 0.33 2.98 9.05
N GLY A 31 0.94 1.86 8.65
CA GLY A 31 1.79 1.79 7.46
C GLY A 31 1.03 2.17 6.18
N ALA A 32 -0.24 1.77 6.08
CA ALA A 32 -1.10 2.18 4.97
C ALA A 32 -1.31 3.70 4.94
N ALA A 33 -1.66 4.31 6.08
CA ALA A 33 -1.85 5.76 6.19
C ALA A 33 -0.55 6.54 5.91
N TYR A 34 0.58 6.05 6.42
CA TYR A 34 1.89 6.65 6.17
C TYR A 34 2.27 6.60 4.68
N LEU A 35 2.07 5.45 4.03
CA LEU A 35 2.31 5.29 2.59
C LEU A 35 1.43 6.26 1.77
N ALA A 36 0.13 6.31 2.07
CA ALA A 36 -0.80 7.22 1.40
C ALA A 36 -0.39 8.70 1.57
N SER A 37 -0.03 9.10 2.80
CA SER A 37 0.42 10.47 3.08
C SER A 37 1.71 10.80 2.34
N THR A 38 2.65 9.86 2.26
CA THR A 38 3.90 10.04 1.51
C THR A 38 3.65 10.28 0.03
N ILE A 39 2.75 9.51 -0.58
CA ILE A 39 2.32 9.70 -1.99
C ILE A 39 1.70 11.09 -2.17
N ASN A 40 0.79 11.50 -1.28
CA ASN A 40 0.18 12.83 -1.34
C ASN A 40 1.22 13.94 -1.26
N LEU A 41 2.21 13.81 -0.36
CA LEU A 41 3.29 14.79 -0.23
C LEU A 41 4.19 14.85 -1.48
N GLN A 42 4.43 13.71 -2.14
CA GLN A 42 5.17 13.69 -3.41
C GLN A 42 4.40 14.41 -4.52
N ILE A 43 3.08 14.20 -4.60
CA ILE A 43 2.20 14.91 -5.54
C ILE A 43 2.25 16.41 -5.27
N GLU A 44 2.10 16.83 -4.02
CA GLU A 44 2.13 18.26 -3.66
C GLU A 44 3.49 18.92 -3.93
N LYS A 45 4.60 18.19 -3.81
CA LYS A 45 5.93 18.68 -4.23
C LYS A 45 6.00 18.86 -5.74
N ALA A 46 5.62 17.84 -6.51
CA ALA A 46 5.64 17.90 -7.97
C ALA A 46 4.78 19.05 -8.52
N ARG A 47 3.65 19.37 -7.86
CA ARG A 47 2.78 20.50 -8.21
C ARG A 47 3.39 21.88 -7.93
N LYS A 48 4.35 21.98 -7.02
CA LYS A 48 5.03 23.25 -6.69
C LYS A 48 6.25 23.52 -7.58
N GLU A 49 6.79 22.47 -8.19
CA GLU A 49 7.99 22.53 -9.03
C GLU A 49 7.67 22.70 -10.53
N GLY A 50 6.41 22.48 -10.94
CA GLY A 50 5.90 22.75 -12.30
C GLY A 50 5.10 24.05 -12.37
#